data_AF-A0A367CBI7-F1
#
_entry.id   AF-A0A367CBI7-F1
#
_cell.length_a   1.000
_cell.length_b   1.000
_cell.length_c   1.000
_cell.angle_alpha   90.00
_cell.angle_beta   90.00
_cell.angle_gamma   90.00
#
_symmetry.space_group_name_H-M   'P 1'
#
loop_
_entity.id
_entity.type
_entity.pdbx_description
1 polymer ?
#
loop_
_entity_poly.entity_id
_entity_poly.type
_entity_poly.pdbx_seq_one_letter_code
_entity_poly.pdbx_strand_id
1 'polypeptide(L)'
;MMKKKLFAIFGPILLAFGLIALFFTSSYRVNLNDPTLIKKASTSMAENVLKGDAIKNEALSEKQYVPFFGSSELSRISPFHPSVLAEKYQRNYRPFLLGAPGTQSLSQYMMMRSAGDDLKHKKVVFIISPQWFVKEGVKDDYFNTYFSELQTFDWLFSLKKITPTDRYLARRLLHFSKVKEDEALTEVLKTIKAGELPAADKIDQFQNKWNLLKREDELFSNIGLSNQQAKIDHETKALPNSYQEDSLANLAEKIGRAETTNNPFELKNDFYTHRIKKYVDRLKDSQTHWDYRFSPEFSDFQLVLQQLAEDHAEVLFIIPPVNQKWSDYTGLSQQMIQEFAKKIKFQLNTQGFHRIADFTHQANQPYFMEDTIHLGWKGWLAADQHIQPFLENDQSTSHYQLDDSFYSKAWQKQSPDQLKDVQVKQQ
;
A
#
# COMPACT_ATOMS: atom_id res chain seq x y z
N MET A 1 55.82 -1.37 -25.85
CA MET A 1 55.31 -2.53 -25.08
C MET A 1 54.31 -2.17 -23.97
N MET A 2 54.51 -1.10 -23.19
CA MET A 2 53.58 -0.71 -22.09
C MET A 2 52.13 -0.49 -22.54
N LYS A 3 51.87 0.16 -23.70
CA LYS A 3 50.50 0.41 -24.20
C LYS A 3 49.70 -0.87 -24.49
N LYS A 4 50.35 -1.92 -25.01
CA LYS A 4 49.70 -3.23 -25.26
C LYS A 4 49.38 -3.98 -23.97
N LYS A 5 50.25 -3.87 -22.95
CA LYS A 5 50.02 -4.44 -21.62
C LYS A 5 48.92 -3.69 -20.84
N LEU A 6 48.89 -2.35 -20.92
CA LEU A 6 47.82 -1.55 -20.32
C LEU A 6 46.45 -1.85 -20.97
N PHE A 7 46.39 -1.95 -22.30
CA PHE A 7 45.16 -2.29 -23.00
C PHE A 7 44.72 -3.73 -22.75
N ALA A 8 45.63 -4.70 -22.57
CA ALA A 8 45.25 -6.05 -22.20
C ALA A 8 44.61 -6.14 -20.79
N ILE A 9 44.96 -5.22 -19.89
CA ILE A 9 44.43 -5.17 -18.52
C ILE A 9 43.14 -4.34 -18.45
N PHE A 10 43.14 -3.14 -19.04
CA PHE A 10 42.00 -2.19 -18.95
C PHE A 10 41.05 -2.24 -20.15
N GLY A 11 41.48 -2.77 -21.29
CA GLY A 11 40.67 -2.87 -22.51
C GLY A 11 39.40 -3.69 -22.33
N PRO A 12 39.43 -4.88 -21.68
CA PRO A 12 38.21 -5.63 -21.36
C PRO A 12 37.25 -4.86 -20.44
N ILE A 13 37.77 -4.10 -19.48
CA ILE A 13 36.97 -3.28 -18.56
C ILE A 13 36.31 -2.13 -19.31
N LEU A 14 37.06 -1.40 -20.13
CA LEU A 14 36.53 -0.31 -20.97
C LEU A 14 35.51 -0.82 -21.99
N LEU A 15 35.73 -2.00 -22.57
CA LEU A 15 34.79 -2.64 -23.47
C LEU A 15 33.51 -3.05 -22.73
N ALA A 16 33.62 -3.59 -21.50
CA ALA A 16 32.47 -3.91 -20.67
C ALA A 16 31.64 -2.65 -20.33
N PHE A 17 32.29 -1.56 -19.91
CA PHE A 17 31.60 -0.27 -19.70
C PHE A 17 30.95 0.25 -20.99
N GLY A 18 31.63 0.13 -22.14
CA GLY A 18 31.08 0.53 -23.44
C GLY A 18 29.85 -0.30 -23.83
N LEU A 19 29.86 -1.60 -23.58
CA LEU A 19 28.73 -2.49 -23.84
C LEU A 19 27.56 -2.21 -22.89
N ILE A 20 27.83 -1.95 -21.61
CA ILE A 20 26.81 -1.55 -20.63
C ILE A 20 26.19 -0.21 -21.05
N ALA A 21 27.01 0.79 -21.38
CA ALA A 21 26.52 2.08 -21.87
C ALA A 21 25.66 1.91 -23.12
N LEU A 22 26.12 1.13 -24.11
CA LEU A 22 25.37 0.82 -25.33
C LEU A 22 24.04 0.12 -25.02
N PHE A 23 24.01 -0.83 -24.07
CA PHE A 23 22.80 -1.54 -23.67
C PHE A 23 21.77 -0.59 -23.04
N PHE A 24 22.21 0.26 -22.13
CA PHE A 24 21.36 1.27 -21.48
C PHE A 24 20.86 2.33 -22.47
N THR A 25 21.67 2.75 -23.44
CA THR A 25 21.26 3.74 -24.47
C THR A 25 20.60 3.10 -25.71
N SER A 26 20.48 1.77 -25.76
CA SER A 26 19.91 1.09 -26.92
C SER A 26 18.40 1.34 -27.03
N SER A 27 17.88 1.23 -28.26
CA SER A 27 16.44 1.27 -28.52
C SER A 27 15.70 -0.02 -28.15
N TYR A 28 16.39 -1.03 -27.60
CA TYR A 28 15.78 -2.28 -27.15
C TYR A 28 14.79 -2.00 -26.04
N ARG A 29 13.59 -2.59 -26.11
CA ARG A 29 12.54 -2.46 -25.08
C ARG A 29 12.19 -3.84 -24.53
N VAL A 30 11.98 -3.93 -23.21
CA VAL A 30 11.53 -5.17 -22.58
C VAL A 30 10.05 -5.35 -22.86
N ASN A 31 9.61 -6.57 -23.18
CA ASN A 31 8.18 -6.85 -23.35
C ASN A 31 7.50 -6.93 -21.97
N LEU A 32 7.03 -5.78 -21.50
CA LEU A 32 6.35 -5.66 -20.21
C LEU A 32 4.89 -6.17 -20.26
N ASN A 33 4.30 -6.22 -21.44
CA ASN A 33 2.91 -6.62 -21.69
C ASN A 33 2.73 -8.16 -21.73
N ASP A 34 3.72 -8.94 -21.29
CA ASP A 34 3.58 -10.40 -21.15
C ASP A 34 2.54 -10.72 -20.06
N PRO A 35 1.38 -11.32 -20.40
CA PRO A 35 0.34 -11.62 -19.42
C PRO A 35 0.83 -12.52 -18.28
N THR A 36 1.82 -13.37 -18.54
CA THR A 36 2.42 -14.24 -17.53
C THR A 36 3.24 -13.45 -16.52
N LEU A 37 3.99 -12.44 -17.00
CA LEU A 37 4.74 -11.52 -16.15
C LEU A 37 3.79 -10.71 -15.28
N ILE A 38 2.79 -10.07 -15.88
CA ILE A 38 1.84 -9.22 -15.16
C ILE A 38 1.04 -10.04 -14.14
N LYS A 39 0.59 -11.25 -14.49
CA LYS A 39 -0.09 -12.14 -13.54
C LYS A 39 0.80 -12.46 -12.33
N LYS A 40 2.07 -12.81 -12.54
CA LYS A 40 3.02 -13.06 -11.44
C LYS A 40 3.25 -11.80 -10.61
N ALA A 41 3.44 -10.66 -11.26
CA ALA A 41 3.67 -9.38 -10.58
C ALA A 41 2.49 -8.97 -9.71
N SER A 42 1.26 -9.23 -10.16
CA SER A 42 0.02 -8.87 -9.43
C SER A 42 -0.07 -9.46 -8.02
N THR A 43 0.65 -10.55 -7.75
CA THR A 43 0.66 -11.22 -6.44
C THR A 43 2.05 -11.23 -5.80
N SER A 44 2.99 -10.42 -6.32
CA SER A 44 4.38 -10.40 -5.90
C SER A 44 4.63 -9.59 -4.64
N MET A 45 3.97 -8.43 -4.52
CA MET A 45 4.27 -7.41 -3.50
C MET A 45 5.76 -7.00 -3.49
N ALA A 46 6.46 -7.19 -4.62
CA ALA A 46 7.90 -7.06 -4.70
C ALA A 46 8.33 -5.58 -4.69
N GLU A 47 9.37 -5.25 -3.92
CA GLU A 47 9.82 -3.87 -3.73
C GLU A 47 10.17 -3.16 -5.04
N ASN A 48 10.77 -3.87 -5.99
CA ASN A 48 11.10 -3.34 -7.31
C ASN A 48 9.85 -2.99 -8.14
N VAL A 49 8.77 -3.77 -8.03
CA VAL A 49 7.47 -3.45 -8.68
C VAL A 49 6.79 -2.27 -7.97
N LEU A 50 6.83 -2.23 -6.64
CA LEU A 50 6.19 -1.16 -5.86
C LEU A 50 6.90 0.20 -6.02
N LYS A 51 8.23 0.20 -6.17
CA LYS A 51 9.05 1.41 -6.35
C LYS A 51 9.22 1.82 -7.81
N GLY A 52 8.94 0.90 -8.73
CA GLY A 52 9.01 1.09 -10.17
C GLY A 52 7.67 1.53 -10.78
N ASP A 53 7.71 1.75 -12.09
CA ASP A 53 6.55 2.15 -12.89
C ASP A 53 6.24 1.15 -13.99
N ALA A 54 7.25 0.64 -14.68
CA ALA A 54 7.15 -0.26 -15.83
C ALA A 54 6.08 -1.34 -15.68
N ILE A 55 6.20 -2.22 -14.69
CA ILE A 55 5.29 -3.37 -14.50
C ILE A 55 3.96 -2.94 -13.88
N LYS A 56 4.00 -2.05 -12.88
CA LYS A 56 2.82 -1.58 -12.15
C LYS A 56 1.87 -0.84 -13.09
N ASN A 57 2.39 0.12 -13.84
CA ASN A 57 1.62 0.99 -14.71
C ASN A 57 1.07 0.20 -15.90
N GLU A 58 1.87 -0.68 -16.51
CA GLU A 58 1.38 -1.60 -17.56
C GLU A 58 0.21 -2.45 -17.04
N ALA A 59 0.33 -3.05 -15.85
CA ALA A 59 -0.75 -3.82 -15.26
C ALA A 59 -2.00 -2.97 -15.01
N LEU A 60 -1.82 -1.76 -14.47
CA LEU A 60 -2.92 -0.84 -14.22
C LEU A 60 -3.53 -0.34 -15.54
N SER A 61 -2.82 -0.20 -16.64
CA SER A 61 -3.43 0.15 -17.92
C SER A 61 -4.50 -0.86 -18.37
N GLU A 62 -4.39 -2.12 -17.92
CA GLU A 62 -5.37 -3.16 -18.19
C GLU A 62 -6.61 -3.08 -17.28
N LYS A 63 -7.80 -3.28 -17.85
CA LYS A 63 -9.07 -3.26 -17.09
C LYS A 63 -9.16 -4.38 -16.06
N GLN A 64 -8.54 -5.54 -16.33
CA GLN A 64 -8.67 -6.72 -15.47
C GLN A 64 -7.94 -6.58 -14.14
N TYR A 65 -6.88 -5.78 -14.04
CA TYR A 65 -6.14 -5.60 -12.80
C TYR A 65 -6.69 -4.43 -11.99
N VAL A 66 -7.10 -4.75 -10.77
CA VAL A 66 -7.64 -3.79 -9.80
C VAL A 66 -6.58 -3.56 -8.73
N PRO A 67 -6.15 -2.32 -8.47
CA PRO A 67 -5.17 -2.04 -7.43
C PRO A 67 -5.76 -2.32 -6.04
N PHE A 68 -5.05 -3.12 -5.25
CA PHE A 68 -5.32 -3.40 -3.85
C PHE A 68 -4.19 -2.81 -3.01
N PHE A 69 -4.47 -1.67 -2.41
CA PHE A 69 -3.57 -0.91 -1.58
C PHE A 69 -3.65 -1.35 -0.11
N GLY A 70 -2.51 -1.42 0.55
CA GLY A 70 -2.40 -1.95 1.91
C GLY A 70 -0.97 -2.11 2.38
N SER A 71 -0.74 -3.06 3.27
CA SER A 71 0.58 -3.44 3.79
C SER A 71 0.78 -4.96 3.84
N SER A 72 1.24 -5.51 4.97
CA SER A 72 1.56 -6.94 5.14
C SER A 72 0.34 -7.87 5.20
N GLU A 73 -0.87 -7.33 5.39
CA GLU A 73 -2.12 -8.08 5.33
C GLU A 73 -2.34 -8.72 3.96
N LEU A 74 -1.92 -8.06 2.88
CA LEU A 74 -2.05 -8.58 1.51
C LEU A 74 -1.22 -9.85 1.27
N SER A 75 -0.25 -10.16 2.15
CA SER A 75 0.55 -11.38 2.04
C SER A 75 -0.09 -12.58 2.77
N ARG A 76 -1.25 -12.40 3.44
CA ARG A 76 -1.95 -13.44 4.21
C ARG A 76 -2.75 -14.36 3.30
N ILE A 77 -2.05 -15.03 2.38
CA ILE A 77 -2.66 -15.94 1.42
C ILE A 77 -3.24 -17.15 2.17
N SER A 78 -4.54 -17.35 2.00
CA SER A 78 -5.39 -18.43 2.48
C SER A 78 -6.51 -18.68 1.45
N PRO A 79 -7.37 -19.70 1.59
CA PRO A 79 -8.46 -19.94 0.65
C PRO A 79 -9.41 -18.73 0.47
N PHE A 80 -9.50 -17.86 1.47
CA PHE A 80 -10.42 -16.72 1.47
C PHE A 80 -9.77 -15.42 1.00
N HIS A 81 -8.47 -15.43 0.70
CA HIS A 81 -7.75 -14.24 0.23
C HIS A 81 -8.34 -13.75 -1.11
N PRO A 82 -8.45 -12.43 -1.36
CA PRO A 82 -9.09 -11.89 -2.56
C PRO A 82 -8.54 -12.46 -3.88
N SER A 83 -7.22 -12.61 -4.00
CA SER A 83 -6.60 -13.19 -5.20
C SER A 83 -6.98 -14.67 -5.41
N VAL A 84 -7.18 -15.43 -4.33
CA VAL A 84 -7.55 -16.86 -4.41
C VAL A 84 -9.01 -16.99 -4.80
N LEU A 85 -9.90 -16.19 -4.20
CA LEU A 85 -11.32 -16.18 -4.55
C LEU A 85 -11.54 -15.73 -6.00
N ALA A 86 -10.87 -14.66 -6.43
CA ALA A 86 -10.94 -14.18 -7.80
C ALA A 86 -10.48 -15.24 -8.82
N GLU A 87 -9.40 -15.96 -8.51
CA GLU A 87 -8.90 -17.03 -9.38
C GLU A 87 -9.79 -18.27 -9.39
N LYS A 88 -10.21 -18.76 -8.21
CA LYS A 88 -11.06 -19.94 -8.08
C LYS A 88 -12.39 -19.78 -8.81
N TYR A 89 -13.03 -18.63 -8.61
CA TYR A 89 -14.37 -18.35 -9.14
C TYR A 89 -14.36 -17.61 -10.47
N GLN A 90 -13.18 -17.49 -11.10
CA GLN A 90 -13.02 -16.92 -12.44
C GLN A 90 -13.67 -15.54 -12.56
N ARG A 91 -13.47 -14.69 -11.55
CA ARG A 91 -14.02 -13.34 -11.54
C ARG A 91 -13.47 -12.53 -12.71
N ASN A 92 -14.22 -11.50 -13.11
CA ASN A 92 -13.84 -10.61 -14.21
C ASN A 92 -12.72 -9.60 -13.85
N TYR A 93 -12.11 -9.75 -12.68
CA TYR A 93 -11.00 -8.94 -12.19
C TYR A 93 -9.94 -9.79 -11.50
N ARG A 94 -8.74 -9.24 -11.36
CA ARG A 94 -7.61 -9.78 -10.61
C ARG A 94 -7.06 -8.68 -9.68
N PRO A 95 -6.93 -8.95 -8.37
CA PRO A 95 -6.21 -8.03 -7.49
C PRO A 95 -4.75 -7.87 -7.92
N PHE A 96 -4.28 -6.62 -8.00
CA PHE A 96 -2.87 -6.26 -8.09
C PHE A 96 -2.43 -5.69 -6.74
N LEU A 97 -1.66 -6.47 -5.97
CA LEU A 97 -1.33 -6.19 -4.58
C LEU A 97 -0.24 -5.10 -4.50
N LEU A 98 -0.66 -3.87 -4.19
CA LEU A 98 0.16 -2.67 -4.02
C LEU A 98 0.34 -2.35 -2.53
N GLY A 99 0.97 -3.27 -1.82
CA GLY A 99 1.31 -3.11 -0.42
C GLY A 99 2.34 -4.15 0.01
N ALA A 100 3.09 -3.83 1.05
CA ALA A 100 4.11 -4.70 1.63
C ALA A 100 4.38 -4.31 3.10
N PRO A 101 5.12 -5.12 3.88
CA PRO A 101 5.38 -4.79 5.29
C PRO A 101 6.01 -3.41 5.46
N GLY A 102 5.26 -2.47 6.05
CA GLY A 102 5.72 -1.09 6.30
C GLY A 102 5.29 -0.06 5.25
N THR A 103 4.62 -0.45 4.15
CA THR A 103 3.98 0.53 3.27
C THR A 103 2.82 1.19 4.00
N GLN A 104 2.83 2.52 4.05
CA GLN A 104 1.77 3.36 4.63
C GLN A 104 1.33 4.40 3.59
N SER A 105 0.50 5.36 3.97
CA SER A 105 -0.15 6.27 3.02
C SER A 105 0.84 7.10 2.20
N LEU A 106 1.95 7.56 2.80
CA LEU A 106 2.95 8.35 2.08
C LEU A 106 3.59 7.56 0.92
N SER A 107 3.99 6.31 1.16
CA SER A 107 4.57 5.45 0.12
C SER A 107 3.53 5.09 -0.94
N GLN A 108 2.30 4.80 -0.53
CA GLN A 108 1.22 4.44 -1.45
C GLN A 108 0.77 5.63 -2.30
N TYR A 109 0.79 6.86 -1.77
CA TYR A 109 0.60 8.07 -2.56
C TYR A 109 1.64 8.20 -3.68
N MET A 110 2.92 7.92 -3.40
CA MET A 110 3.95 7.96 -4.45
C MET A 110 3.68 6.93 -5.55
N MET A 111 3.23 5.72 -5.18
CA MET A 111 2.83 4.69 -6.14
C MET A 111 1.64 5.13 -7.00
N MET A 112 0.64 5.79 -6.39
CA MET A 112 -0.53 6.29 -7.10
C MET A 112 -0.14 7.44 -8.04
N ARG A 113 0.64 8.39 -7.52
CA ARG A 113 1.07 9.57 -8.28
C ARG A 113 1.89 9.18 -9.51
N SER A 114 2.74 8.17 -9.41
CA SER A 114 3.57 7.70 -10.52
C SER A 114 2.81 6.82 -11.52
N ALA A 115 1.66 6.25 -11.14
CA ALA A 115 0.77 5.56 -12.07
C ALA A 115 0.07 6.53 -13.05
N GLY A 116 -0.10 7.80 -12.68
CA GLY A 116 -0.67 8.83 -13.55
C GLY A 116 -2.06 8.43 -14.08
N ASP A 117 -2.25 8.56 -15.40
CA ASP A 117 -3.54 8.30 -16.05
C ASP A 117 -3.99 6.83 -15.94
N ASP A 118 -3.11 5.88 -15.59
CA ASP A 118 -3.48 4.47 -15.46
C ASP A 118 -4.38 4.18 -14.25
N LEU A 119 -4.49 5.10 -13.29
CA LEU A 119 -5.46 5.02 -12.18
C LEU A 119 -6.79 5.71 -12.47
N LYS A 120 -6.87 6.46 -13.57
CA LYS A 120 -8.02 7.30 -13.85
C LYS A 120 -9.30 6.49 -14.05
N HIS A 121 -10.37 6.86 -13.36
CA HIS A 121 -11.69 6.21 -13.38
C HIS A 121 -11.69 4.73 -12.95
N LYS A 122 -10.63 4.25 -12.29
CA LYS A 122 -10.58 2.87 -11.81
C LYS A 122 -11.32 2.66 -10.51
N LYS A 123 -11.73 1.40 -10.30
CA LYS A 123 -12.07 0.91 -8.97
C LYS A 123 -10.79 0.58 -8.20
N VAL A 124 -10.77 0.90 -6.91
CA VAL A 124 -9.62 0.71 -6.02
C VAL A 124 -10.10 0.10 -4.70
N VAL A 125 -9.33 -0.83 -4.16
CA VAL A 125 -9.52 -1.31 -2.78
C VAL A 125 -8.37 -0.79 -1.93
N PHE A 126 -8.67 -0.15 -0.80
CA PHE A 126 -7.66 0.43 0.09
C PHE A 126 -7.88 -0.02 1.53
N ILE A 127 -6.90 -0.69 2.12
CA ILE A 127 -6.98 -1.20 3.49
C ILE A 127 -6.31 -0.20 4.43
N ILE A 128 -7.04 0.31 5.42
CA ILE A 128 -6.57 1.29 6.38
C ILE A 128 -6.26 0.62 7.71
N SER A 129 -4.99 0.30 7.96
CA SER A 129 -4.59 -0.33 9.22
C SER A 129 -4.47 0.69 10.36
N PRO A 130 -5.20 0.54 11.49
CA PRO A 130 -5.11 1.48 12.62
C PRO A 130 -3.67 1.69 13.13
N GLN A 131 -2.83 0.67 13.02
CA GLN A 131 -1.45 0.67 13.55
C GLN A 131 -0.49 1.55 12.74
N TRP A 132 -0.90 2.07 11.59
CA TRP A 132 -0.13 3.09 10.88
C TRP A 132 -0.17 4.44 11.61
N PHE A 133 -1.27 4.71 12.31
CA PHE A 133 -1.57 6.01 12.92
C PHE A 133 -0.93 6.19 14.30
N VAL A 134 0.31 5.76 14.44
CA VAL A 134 1.10 6.01 15.66
C VAL A 134 1.50 7.48 15.75
N LYS A 135 1.82 7.94 16.97
CA LYS A 135 2.14 9.34 17.28
C LYS A 135 3.17 10.00 16.36
N GLU A 136 4.22 9.27 16.01
CA GLU A 136 5.32 9.78 15.16
C GLU A 136 5.09 9.49 13.66
N GLY A 137 4.01 8.78 13.30
CA GLY A 137 3.70 8.35 11.94
C GLY A 137 4.61 7.22 11.43
N VAL A 138 4.76 7.13 10.11
CA VAL A 138 5.63 6.15 9.45
C VAL A 138 7.07 6.24 9.97
N LYS A 139 7.67 5.09 10.26
CA LYS A 139 9.08 4.99 10.69
C LYS A 139 10.03 5.26 9.53
N ASP A 140 11.18 5.85 9.83
CA ASP A 140 12.26 6.09 8.85
C ASP A 140 12.65 4.83 8.09
N ASP A 141 12.83 3.69 8.76
CA ASP A 141 13.20 2.43 8.09
C ASP A 141 12.15 1.98 7.07
N TYR A 142 10.87 2.10 7.41
CA TYR A 142 9.77 1.75 6.49
C TYR A 142 9.71 2.70 5.30
N PHE A 143 9.84 4.01 5.55
CA PHE A 143 9.94 4.98 4.47
C PHE A 143 11.16 4.69 3.58
N ASN A 144 12.32 4.43 4.16
CA ASN A 144 13.58 4.21 3.44
C ASN A 144 13.53 2.98 2.53
N THR A 145 12.85 1.91 2.94
CA THR A 145 12.64 0.72 2.10
C THR A 145 11.91 1.09 0.81
N TYR A 146 10.80 1.82 0.91
CA TYR A 146 9.89 2.09 -0.22
C TYR A 146 10.08 3.45 -0.89
N PHE A 147 10.95 4.32 -0.37
CA PHE A 147 11.28 5.59 -1.05
C PHE A 147 11.87 5.29 -2.43
N SER A 148 11.22 5.86 -3.45
CA SER A 148 11.62 5.76 -4.86
C SER A 148 12.01 7.14 -5.38
N GLU A 149 13.28 7.29 -5.76
CA GLU A 149 13.75 8.50 -6.45
C GLU A 149 13.07 8.64 -7.81
N LEU A 150 12.81 7.52 -8.50
CA LEU A 150 12.08 7.50 -9.77
C LEU A 150 10.73 8.20 -9.62
N GLN A 151 9.87 7.69 -8.72
CA GLN A 151 8.52 8.23 -8.48
C GLN A 151 8.55 9.67 -7.94
N THR A 152 9.59 10.01 -7.16
CA THR A 152 9.80 11.39 -6.70
C THR A 152 10.09 12.32 -7.86
N PHE A 153 10.93 11.90 -8.81
CA PHE A 153 11.21 12.67 -10.01
C PHE A 153 10.00 12.72 -10.95
N ASP A 154 9.23 11.64 -11.11
CA ASP A 154 7.97 11.69 -11.88
C ASP A 154 7.03 12.77 -11.34
N TRP A 155 6.89 12.86 -10.01
CA TRP A 155 6.14 13.93 -9.38
C TRP A 155 6.74 15.31 -9.70
N LEU A 156 8.04 15.52 -9.49
CA LEU A 156 8.69 16.81 -9.77
C LEU A 156 8.52 17.26 -11.22
N PHE A 157 8.71 16.37 -12.20
CA PHE A 157 8.53 16.66 -13.62
C PHE A 157 7.06 16.85 -14.02
N SER A 158 6.11 16.35 -13.21
CA SER A 158 4.67 16.58 -13.41
C SER A 158 4.19 17.96 -12.96
N LEU A 159 4.94 18.66 -12.09
CA LEU A 159 4.51 19.92 -11.48
C LEU A 159 4.29 21.01 -12.53
N LYS A 160 3.07 21.57 -12.53
CA LYS A 160 2.71 22.77 -13.32
C LYS A 160 2.37 23.98 -12.45
N LYS A 161 1.94 23.72 -11.22
CA LYS A 161 1.66 24.69 -10.17
C LYS A 161 1.84 23.99 -8.82
N ILE A 162 2.02 24.76 -7.75
CA ILE A 162 2.16 24.20 -6.41
C ILE A 162 0.80 24.23 -5.70
N THR A 163 0.35 23.06 -5.27
CA THR A 163 -0.89 22.85 -4.50
C THR A 163 -0.58 22.66 -3.01
N PRO A 164 -1.59 22.74 -2.12
CA PRO A 164 -1.43 22.36 -0.71
C PRO A 164 -0.88 20.94 -0.51
N THR A 165 -1.29 20.00 -1.37
CA THR A 165 -0.77 18.63 -1.47
C THR A 165 0.74 18.61 -1.72
N ASP A 166 1.22 19.33 -2.72
CA ASP A 166 2.65 19.41 -3.04
C ASP A 166 3.46 20.02 -1.88
N ARG A 167 2.93 21.08 -1.25
CA ARG A 167 3.56 21.70 -0.08
C ARG A 167 3.63 20.75 1.11
N TYR A 168 2.58 19.96 1.33
CA TYR A 168 2.53 18.96 2.38
C TYR A 168 3.53 17.84 2.10
N LEU A 169 3.52 17.27 0.89
CA LEU A 169 4.44 16.22 0.48
C LEU A 169 5.90 16.67 0.61
N ALA A 170 6.26 17.85 0.09
CA ALA A 170 7.61 18.38 0.21
C ALA A 170 8.04 18.55 1.68
N ARG A 171 7.14 19.06 2.54
CA ARG A 171 7.39 19.17 3.97
C ARG A 171 7.61 17.80 4.63
N ARG A 172 6.87 16.77 4.21
CA ARG A 172 6.99 15.41 4.72
C ARG A 172 8.27 14.73 4.26
N LEU A 173 8.61 14.81 2.98
CA LEU A 173 9.86 14.27 2.43
C LEU A 173 11.09 14.88 3.13
N LEU A 174 11.07 16.20 3.38
CA LEU A 174 12.10 16.91 4.17
C LEU A 174 12.20 16.48 5.64
N HIS A 175 11.37 15.55 6.13
CA HIS A 175 11.55 14.95 7.46
C HIS A 175 12.60 13.85 7.45
N PHE A 176 12.66 13.05 6.38
CA PHE A 176 13.43 11.82 6.32
C PHE A 176 14.89 12.06 5.96
N SER A 177 15.80 11.38 6.65
CA SER A 177 17.25 11.54 6.46
C SER A 177 17.70 11.13 5.06
N LYS A 178 17.14 10.04 4.50
CA LYS A 178 17.45 9.56 3.15
C LYS A 178 17.20 10.61 2.06
N VAL A 179 16.18 11.46 2.22
CA VAL A 179 15.90 12.56 1.28
C VAL A 179 16.90 13.71 1.46
N LYS A 180 17.33 13.97 2.70
CA LYS A 180 18.27 15.05 3.03
C LYS A 180 19.70 14.78 2.57
N GLU A 181 20.03 13.54 2.24
CA GLU A 181 21.33 13.16 1.66
C GLU A 181 21.53 13.76 0.25
N ASP A 182 20.44 14.03 -0.48
CA ASP A 182 20.47 14.74 -1.75
C ASP A 182 20.21 16.24 -1.52
N GLU A 183 21.28 17.04 -1.51
CA GLU A 183 21.22 18.49 -1.28
C GLU A 183 20.42 19.23 -2.37
N ALA A 184 20.55 18.78 -3.63
CA ALA A 184 19.87 19.38 -4.76
C ALA A 184 18.35 19.13 -4.66
N LEU A 185 17.95 17.90 -4.34
CA LEU A 185 16.54 17.56 -4.07
C LEU A 185 16.02 18.36 -2.88
N THR A 186 16.82 18.46 -1.81
CA THR A 186 16.46 19.23 -0.61
C THR A 186 16.21 20.71 -0.90
N GLU A 187 17.01 21.34 -1.77
CA GLU A 187 16.79 22.72 -2.23
C GLU A 187 15.43 22.85 -2.93
N VAL A 188 15.16 21.98 -3.90
CA VAL A 188 13.90 21.96 -4.65
C VAL A 188 12.69 21.75 -3.73
N LEU A 189 12.77 20.81 -2.80
CA LEU A 189 11.69 20.55 -1.84
C LEU A 189 11.44 21.73 -0.90
N LYS A 190 12.47 22.50 -0.53
CA LYS A 190 12.31 23.72 0.29
C LYS A 190 11.53 24.79 -0.48
N THR A 191 11.80 24.97 -1.76
CA THR A 191 11.06 25.89 -2.65
C THR A 191 9.60 25.46 -2.77
N ILE A 192 9.33 24.18 -3.05
CA ILE A 192 7.95 23.65 -3.11
C ILE A 192 7.24 23.85 -1.77
N LYS A 193 7.88 23.54 -0.64
CA LYS A 193 7.34 23.75 0.70
C LYS A 193 6.95 25.23 0.95
N ALA A 194 7.74 26.17 0.44
CA ALA A 194 7.44 27.60 0.52
C ALA A 194 6.19 28.00 -0.28
N GLY A 195 5.77 27.18 -1.24
CA GLY A 195 4.63 27.44 -2.13
C GLY A 195 5.06 27.95 -3.51
N GLU A 196 6.35 27.86 -3.82
CA GLU A 196 6.93 28.38 -5.05
C GLU A 196 7.23 27.23 -6.01
N LEU A 197 6.94 27.43 -7.30
CA LEU A 197 7.32 26.48 -8.33
C LEU A 197 8.84 26.60 -8.55
N PRO A 198 9.62 25.51 -8.41
CA PRO A 198 11.05 25.56 -8.67
C PRO A 198 11.36 26.01 -10.10
N ALA A 199 12.47 26.72 -10.28
CA ALA A 199 12.94 27.10 -11.60
C ALA A 199 13.22 25.86 -12.47
N ALA A 200 12.96 25.95 -13.77
CA ALA A 200 13.04 24.80 -14.68
C ALA A 200 14.43 24.15 -14.68
N ASP A 201 15.50 24.95 -14.68
CA ASP A 201 16.89 24.48 -14.61
C ASP A 201 17.20 23.67 -13.33
N LYS A 202 16.57 24.03 -12.20
CA LYS A 202 16.68 23.30 -10.93
C LYS A 202 15.96 21.95 -10.94
N ILE A 203 14.99 21.76 -11.84
CA ILE A 203 14.34 20.45 -12.06
C ILE A 203 15.10 19.66 -13.14
N ASP A 204 15.49 20.32 -14.23
CA ASP A 204 16.18 19.72 -15.38
C ASP A 204 17.52 19.07 -15.01
N GLN A 205 18.18 19.51 -13.94
CA GLN A 205 19.38 18.84 -13.41
C GLN A 205 19.16 17.35 -13.06
N PHE A 206 17.92 16.94 -12.74
CA PHE A 206 17.58 15.54 -12.45
C PHE A 206 17.27 14.72 -13.71
N GLN A 207 17.14 15.34 -14.89
CA GLN A 207 16.66 14.69 -16.12
C GLN A 207 17.47 13.45 -16.50
N ASN A 208 18.80 13.52 -16.40
CA ASN A 208 19.68 12.40 -16.76
C ASN A 208 19.54 11.24 -15.77
N LYS A 209 19.49 11.53 -14.46
CA LYS A 209 19.29 10.53 -13.41
C LYS A 209 17.91 9.89 -13.54
N TRP A 210 16.87 10.69 -13.79
CA TRP A 210 15.51 10.21 -14.02
C TRP A 210 15.40 9.31 -15.25
N ASN A 211 16.01 9.68 -16.38
CA ASN A 211 16.04 8.84 -17.57
C ASN A 211 16.80 7.52 -17.34
N LEU A 212 17.90 7.55 -16.58
CA LEU A 212 18.61 6.33 -16.18
C LEU A 212 17.73 5.43 -15.30
N LEU A 213 17.07 5.99 -14.28
CA LEU A 213 16.18 5.24 -13.39
C LEU A 213 15.00 4.61 -14.14
N LYS A 214 14.36 5.34 -15.07
CA LYS A 214 13.31 4.77 -15.95
C LYS A 214 13.84 3.61 -16.79
N ARG A 215 15.08 3.72 -17.27
CA ARG A 215 15.71 2.67 -18.07
C ARG A 215 16.06 1.45 -17.22
N GLU A 216 16.57 1.65 -16.01
CA GLU A 216 16.82 0.58 -15.04
C GLU A 216 15.53 -0.15 -14.68
N ASP A 217 14.45 0.60 -14.43
CA ASP A 217 13.14 0.04 -14.11
C ASP A 217 12.60 -0.81 -15.26
N GLU A 218 12.68 -0.32 -16.49
CA GLU A 218 12.28 -1.08 -17.68
C GLU A 218 13.08 -2.39 -17.83
N LEU A 219 14.39 -2.34 -17.61
CA LEU A 219 15.30 -3.48 -17.84
C LEU A 219 15.28 -4.51 -16.71
N PHE A 220 15.07 -4.08 -15.46
CA PHE A 220 15.38 -4.88 -14.28
C PHE A 220 14.23 -5.06 -13.28
N SER A 221 13.08 -4.41 -13.47
CA SER A 221 11.92 -4.56 -12.57
C SER A 221 11.35 -5.97 -12.50
N ASN A 222 11.64 -6.83 -13.48
CA ASN A 222 11.23 -8.24 -13.47
C ASN A 222 12.28 -9.19 -12.84
N ILE A 223 13.51 -8.72 -12.58
CA ILE A 223 14.59 -9.55 -12.05
C ILE A 223 14.32 -9.85 -10.57
N GLY A 224 14.43 -11.12 -10.20
CA GLY A 224 14.23 -11.54 -8.82
C GLY A 224 12.77 -11.46 -8.34
N LEU A 225 11.81 -11.33 -9.26
CA LEU A 225 10.39 -11.26 -8.96
C LEU A 225 9.89 -12.57 -8.32
N SER A 226 9.85 -12.60 -6.99
CA SER A 226 9.15 -13.64 -6.23
C SER A 226 7.65 -13.35 -6.22
N ASN A 227 6.81 -14.37 -6.37
CA ASN A 227 5.36 -14.21 -6.44
C ASN A 227 4.64 -15.31 -5.65
N GLN A 228 3.37 -15.05 -5.35
CA GLN A 228 2.55 -15.94 -4.54
C GLN A 228 1.66 -16.87 -5.39
N GLN A 229 1.85 -16.94 -6.71
CA GLN A 229 0.96 -17.67 -7.61
C GLN A 229 0.87 -19.16 -7.26
N ALA A 230 2.00 -19.82 -6.99
CA ALA A 230 2.00 -21.24 -6.61
C ALA A 230 1.24 -21.49 -5.30
N LYS A 231 1.30 -20.55 -4.36
CA LYS A 231 0.53 -20.61 -3.10
C LYS A 231 -0.95 -20.39 -3.38
N ILE A 232 -1.30 -19.41 -4.22
CA ILE A 232 -2.67 -19.16 -4.65
C ILE A 232 -3.27 -20.41 -5.32
N ASP A 233 -2.57 -20.98 -6.30
CA ASP A 233 -2.99 -22.21 -6.99
C ASP A 233 -3.19 -23.38 -6.02
N HIS A 234 -2.40 -23.45 -4.94
CA HIS A 234 -2.59 -24.44 -3.88
C HIS A 234 -3.87 -24.17 -3.08
N GLU A 235 -4.07 -22.94 -2.59
CA GLU A 235 -5.23 -22.58 -1.76
C GLU A 235 -6.57 -22.72 -2.51
N THR A 236 -6.60 -22.51 -3.84
CA THR A 236 -7.83 -22.71 -4.64
C THR A 236 -8.39 -24.13 -4.57
N LYS A 237 -7.53 -25.14 -4.27
CA LYS A 237 -7.93 -26.55 -4.20
C LYS A 237 -8.77 -26.86 -2.97
N ALA A 238 -8.65 -26.05 -1.91
CA ALA A 238 -9.45 -26.21 -0.69
C ALA A 238 -10.90 -25.68 -0.86
N LEU A 239 -11.13 -24.83 -1.86
CA LEU A 239 -12.42 -24.17 -2.06
C LEU A 239 -13.43 -25.05 -2.82
N PRO A 240 -14.74 -24.94 -2.51
CA PRO A 240 -15.79 -25.57 -3.30
C PRO A 240 -15.83 -25.01 -4.73
N ASN A 241 -16.36 -25.78 -5.68
CA ASN A 241 -16.41 -25.38 -7.09
C ASN A 241 -17.35 -24.20 -7.35
N SER A 242 -18.44 -24.07 -6.57
CA SER A 242 -19.36 -22.93 -6.62
C SER A 242 -19.16 -22.04 -5.40
N TYR A 243 -19.33 -20.73 -5.59
CA TYR A 243 -19.31 -19.76 -4.50
C TYR A 243 -20.59 -19.92 -3.68
N GLN A 244 -20.45 -20.26 -2.39
CA GLN A 244 -21.55 -20.37 -1.43
C GLN A 244 -21.05 -19.86 -0.08
N GLU A 245 -21.59 -18.73 0.37
CA GLU A 245 -21.11 -18.02 1.58
C GLU A 245 -21.08 -18.94 2.80
N ASP A 246 -22.17 -19.65 3.10
CA ASP A 246 -22.25 -20.56 4.25
C ASP A 246 -21.20 -21.69 4.19
N SER A 247 -20.91 -22.20 2.99
CA SER A 247 -19.90 -23.25 2.81
C SER A 247 -18.50 -22.70 3.05
N LEU A 248 -18.24 -21.47 2.58
CA LEU A 248 -16.97 -20.77 2.81
C LEU A 248 -16.80 -20.37 4.28
N ALA A 249 -17.85 -19.91 4.95
CA ALA A 249 -17.82 -19.53 6.36
C ALA A 249 -17.51 -20.74 7.26
N ASN A 250 -18.13 -21.89 6.99
CA ASN A 250 -17.85 -23.14 7.69
C ASN A 250 -16.42 -23.63 7.42
N LEU A 251 -15.92 -23.51 6.19
CA LEU A 251 -14.54 -23.85 5.86
C LEU A 251 -13.55 -22.90 6.55
N ALA A 252 -13.83 -21.59 6.59
CA ALA A 252 -13.00 -20.59 7.25
C ALA A 252 -12.87 -20.87 8.74
N GLU A 253 -13.98 -21.24 9.39
CA GLU A 253 -13.97 -21.67 10.78
C GLU A 253 -13.14 -22.93 11.00
N LYS A 254 -13.32 -23.95 10.15
CA LYS A 254 -12.59 -25.22 10.26
C LYS A 254 -11.09 -25.01 10.13
N ILE A 255 -10.64 -24.23 9.13
CA ILE A 255 -9.23 -23.96 8.89
C ILE A 255 -8.66 -23.09 10.01
N GLY A 256 -9.33 -21.98 10.36
CA GLY A 256 -8.89 -21.10 11.44
C GLY A 256 -8.72 -21.84 12.76
N ARG A 257 -9.66 -22.72 13.12
CA ARG A 257 -9.57 -23.59 14.30
C ARG A 257 -8.37 -24.53 14.25
N ALA A 258 -8.08 -25.12 13.09
CA ALA A 258 -6.97 -26.07 12.92
C ALA A 258 -5.59 -25.38 12.96
N GLU A 259 -5.50 -24.13 12.50
CA GLU A 259 -4.25 -23.38 12.40
C GLU A 259 -3.91 -22.54 13.65
N THR A 260 -4.75 -22.55 14.68
CA THR A 260 -4.61 -21.71 15.90
C THR A 260 -4.62 -22.52 17.20
N THR A 261 -4.11 -23.75 17.16
CA THR A 261 -4.20 -24.73 18.25
C THR A 261 -3.15 -24.60 19.37
N ASN A 262 -2.07 -23.85 19.17
CA ASN A 262 -0.92 -23.84 20.08
C ASN A 262 -0.86 -22.64 21.06
N ASN A 263 -1.89 -21.80 21.10
CA ASN A 263 -1.94 -20.60 21.92
C ASN A 263 -3.38 -20.19 22.27
N PRO A 264 -3.57 -19.42 23.36
CA PRO A 264 -4.92 -19.05 23.83
C PRO A 264 -5.53 -17.83 23.09
N PHE A 265 -4.78 -17.20 22.19
CA PHE A 265 -5.12 -15.91 21.58
C PHE A 265 -5.75 -16.03 20.19
N GLU A 266 -5.93 -17.25 19.67
CA GLU A 266 -6.33 -17.52 18.28
C GLU A 266 -5.36 -16.95 17.24
N LEU A 267 -4.07 -16.87 17.56
CA LEU A 267 -3.05 -16.47 16.61
C LEU A 267 -2.60 -17.68 15.81
N LYS A 268 -2.29 -17.51 14.52
CA LYS A 268 -1.73 -18.60 13.70
C LYS A 268 -0.52 -19.25 14.37
N ASN A 269 -0.49 -20.58 14.37
CA ASN A 269 0.50 -21.39 15.10
C ASN A 269 1.95 -20.98 14.82
N ASP A 270 2.30 -20.76 13.54
CA ASP A 270 3.64 -20.35 13.14
C ASP A 270 3.95 -18.91 13.57
N PHE A 271 2.99 -17.99 13.43
CA PHE A 271 3.15 -16.61 13.87
C PHE A 271 3.40 -16.58 15.38
N TYR A 272 2.57 -17.27 16.17
CA TYR A 272 2.74 -17.32 17.61
C TYR A 272 4.11 -17.91 17.99
N THR A 273 4.48 -19.05 17.41
CA THR A 273 5.74 -19.74 17.73
C THR A 273 6.97 -18.87 17.46
N HIS A 274 7.00 -18.19 16.32
CA HIS A 274 8.18 -17.46 15.85
C HIS A 274 8.23 -16.01 16.33
N ARG A 275 7.08 -15.35 16.54
CA ARG A 275 7.00 -13.91 16.85
C ARG A 275 6.62 -13.60 18.30
N ILE A 276 5.78 -14.44 18.93
CA ILE A 276 5.16 -14.11 20.22
C ILE A 276 5.69 -14.96 21.37
N LYS A 277 5.77 -16.29 21.20
CA LYS A 277 6.01 -17.26 22.27
C LYS A 277 7.21 -16.94 23.18
N LYS A 278 8.31 -16.44 22.61
CA LYS A 278 9.53 -16.11 23.36
C LYS A 278 9.40 -14.87 24.27
N TYR A 279 8.43 -14.00 23.99
CA TYR A 279 8.27 -12.71 24.65
C TYR A 279 6.88 -12.51 25.26
N VAL A 280 6.01 -13.53 25.17
CA VAL A 280 4.59 -13.42 25.54
C VAL A 280 4.40 -12.82 26.93
N ASP A 281 5.15 -13.28 27.94
CA ASP A 281 5.06 -12.78 29.31
C ASP A 281 5.37 -11.28 29.44
N ARG A 282 6.24 -10.75 28.58
CA ARG A 282 6.60 -9.31 28.55
C ARG A 282 5.59 -8.45 27.79
N LEU A 283 4.69 -9.08 27.02
CA LEU A 283 3.70 -8.38 26.20
C LEU A 283 2.40 -8.12 26.96
N LYS A 284 2.20 -8.75 28.12
CA LYS A 284 1.08 -8.45 29.00
C LYS A 284 1.08 -6.96 29.38
N ASP A 285 -0.05 -6.29 29.19
CA ASP A 285 -0.27 -4.86 29.49
C ASP A 285 0.68 -3.87 28.77
N SER A 286 1.45 -4.34 27.78
CA SER A 286 2.47 -3.56 27.07
C SER A 286 1.93 -2.46 26.14
N GLN A 287 0.63 -2.49 25.84
CA GLN A 287 -0.05 -1.59 24.90
C GLN A 287 -1.09 -0.68 25.58
N THR A 288 -1.13 -0.67 26.92
CA THR A 288 -2.06 0.15 27.73
C THR A 288 -2.02 1.65 27.44
N HIS A 289 -0.90 2.15 26.93
CA HIS A 289 -0.68 3.57 26.62
C HIS A 289 -0.58 3.85 25.11
N TRP A 290 -0.86 2.85 24.27
CA TRP A 290 -0.86 3.05 22.82
C TRP A 290 -2.10 3.83 22.40
N ASP A 291 -1.91 4.73 21.44
CA ASP A 291 -2.97 5.61 20.96
C ASP A 291 -2.79 5.89 19.47
N TYR A 292 -3.82 5.61 18.68
CA TYR A 292 -3.84 5.78 17.23
C TYR A 292 -4.70 6.96 16.77
N ARG A 293 -5.25 7.74 17.70
CA ARG A 293 -6.15 8.87 17.39
C ARG A 293 -5.39 10.11 16.93
N PHE A 294 -4.08 10.16 17.16
CA PHE A 294 -3.24 11.34 16.92
C PHE A 294 -1.99 10.96 16.14
N SER A 295 -1.91 11.37 14.87
CA SER A 295 -0.81 10.96 13.99
C SER A 295 -0.61 11.90 12.79
N PRO A 296 0.64 12.10 12.34
CA PRO A 296 0.93 12.61 11.00
C PRO A 296 0.30 11.76 9.89
N GLU A 297 0.07 10.46 10.13
CA GLU A 297 -0.49 9.53 9.15
C GLU A 297 -1.88 9.94 8.66
N PHE A 298 -2.66 10.68 9.45
CA PHE A 298 -3.94 11.25 8.99
C PHE A 298 -3.77 12.24 7.83
N SER A 299 -2.67 12.99 7.81
CA SER A 299 -2.36 13.92 6.73
C SER A 299 -1.57 13.24 5.61
N ASP A 300 -0.77 12.21 5.91
CA ASP A 300 -0.20 11.34 4.86
C ASP A 300 -1.33 10.62 4.10
N PHE A 301 -2.38 10.19 4.80
CA PHE A 301 -3.60 9.63 4.20
C PHE A 301 -4.38 10.65 3.37
N GLN A 302 -4.34 11.94 3.72
CA GLN A 302 -4.97 12.98 2.90
C GLN A 302 -4.30 13.10 1.52
N LEU A 303 -3.00 12.77 1.37
CA LEU A 303 -2.36 12.70 0.06
C LEU A 303 -3.02 11.63 -0.81
N VAL A 304 -3.29 10.46 -0.24
CA VAL A 304 -3.98 9.35 -0.91
C VAL A 304 -5.39 9.79 -1.37
N LEU A 305 -6.17 10.40 -0.48
CA LEU A 305 -7.52 10.88 -0.82
C LEU A 305 -7.50 11.92 -1.95
N GLN A 306 -6.52 12.82 -1.93
CA GLN A 306 -6.32 13.79 -3.00
C GLN A 306 -6.09 13.10 -4.35
N GLN A 307 -5.14 12.17 -4.42
CA GLN A 307 -4.81 11.50 -5.67
C GLN A 307 -5.98 10.68 -6.21
N LEU A 308 -6.67 9.92 -5.34
CA LEU A 308 -7.87 9.15 -5.73
C LEU A 308 -8.99 10.04 -6.29
N ALA A 309 -9.18 11.22 -5.72
CA ALA A 309 -10.17 12.18 -6.21
C ALA A 309 -9.75 12.86 -7.53
N GLU A 310 -8.48 13.22 -7.70
CA GLU A 310 -7.94 13.73 -8.97
C GLU A 310 -8.11 12.72 -10.11
N ASP A 311 -7.89 11.44 -9.81
CA ASP A 311 -8.04 10.34 -10.75
C ASP A 311 -9.51 9.94 -10.96
N HIS A 312 -10.45 10.53 -10.21
CA HIS A 312 -11.87 10.13 -10.23
C HIS A 312 -12.04 8.63 -10.00
N ALA A 313 -11.19 8.05 -9.14
CA ALA A 313 -11.25 6.64 -8.79
C ALA A 313 -12.47 6.38 -7.90
N GLU A 314 -13.11 5.23 -8.09
CA GLU A 314 -14.10 4.70 -7.15
C GLU A 314 -13.38 3.82 -6.14
N VAL A 315 -13.63 4.01 -4.85
CA VAL A 315 -12.78 3.40 -3.82
C VAL A 315 -13.60 2.71 -2.75
N LEU A 316 -13.26 1.46 -2.44
CA LEU A 316 -13.72 0.76 -1.24
C LEU A 316 -12.62 0.79 -0.18
N PHE A 317 -12.90 1.43 0.95
CA PHE A 317 -12.01 1.40 2.12
C PHE A 317 -12.37 0.26 3.06
N ILE A 318 -11.36 -0.44 3.57
CA ILE A 318 -11.52 -1.53 4.54
C ILE A 318 -10.77 -1.17 5.82
N ILE A 319 -11.46 -1.21 6.97
CA ILE A 319 -10.85 -0.92 8.28
C ILE A 319 -10.88 -2.20 9.12
N PRO A 320 -9.75 -2.92 9.28
CA PRO A 320 -9.70 -4.14 10.07
C PRO A 320 -9.75 -3.86 11.59
N PRO A 321 -10.23 -4.82 12.40
CA PRO A 321 -10.12 -4.75 13.85
C PRO A 321 -8.71 -5.12 14.33
N VAL A 322 -8.51 -5.10 15.65
CA VAL A 322 -7.43 -5.83 16.34
C VAL A 322 -8.06 -7.02 17.05
N ASN A 323 -7.42 -8.19 16.99
CA ASN A 323 -7.90 -9.40 17.67
C ASN A 323 -8.17 -9.10 19.16
N GLN A 324 -9.41 -9.34 19.63
CA GLN A 324 -9.80 -8.97 20.98
C GLN A 324 -9.05 -9.77 22.05
N LYS A 325 -8.82 -11.07 21.86
CA LYS A 325 -8.05 -11.87 22.82
C LYS A 325 -6.62 -11.35 22.99
N TRP A 326 -6.05 -10.84 21.90
CA TRP A 326 -4.74 -10.20 21.93
C TRP A 326 -4.78 -8.83 22.61
N SER A 327 -5.75 -7.97 22.26
CA SER A 327 -5.88 -6.65 22.88
C SER A 327 -6.16 -6.72 24.37
N ASP A 328 -6.96 -7.69 24.81
CA ASP A 328 -7.27 -7.93 26.22
C ASP A 328 -6.00 -8.34 26.99
N TYR A 329 -5.09 -9.07 26.35
CA TYR A 329 -3.81 -9.47 26.95
C TYR A 329 -2.80 -8.33 27.01
N THR A 330 -2.69 -7.53 25.94
CA THR A 330 -1.73 -6.42 25.86
C THR A 330 -2.24 -5.12 26.49
N GLY A 331 -3.54 -5.04 26.81
CA GLY A 331 -4.20 -3.84 27.31
C GLY A 331 -4.49 -2.79 26.23
N LEU A 332 -4.43 -3.14 24.94
CA LEU A 332 -4.78 -2.20 23.87
C LEU A 332 -6.29 -1.87 23.94
N SER A 333 -6.62 -0.58 24.04
CA SER A 333 -8.02 -0.16 24.19
C SER A 333 -8.82 -0.34 22.91
N GLN A 334 -9.82 -1.23 22.94
CA GLN A 334 -10.82 -1.36 21.86
C GLN A 334 -11.63 -0.06 21.67
N GLN A 335 -11.90 0.69 22.75
CA GLN A 335 -12.53 2.00 22.66
C GLN A 335 -11.66 2.98 21.84
N MET A 336 -10.34 2.99 22.06
CA MET A 336 -9.43 3.82 21.28
C MET A 336 -9.44 3.44 19.79
N ILE A 337 -9.55 2.15 19.45
CA ILE A 337 -9.73 1.69 18.06
C ILE A 337 -11.05 2.22 17.47
N GLN A 338 -12.14 2.23 18.24
CA GLN A 338 -13.42 2.79 17.80
C GLN A 338 -13.36 4.31 17.59
N GLU A 339 -12.64 5.04 18.46
CA GLU A 339 -12.41 6.47 18.31
C GLU A 339 -11.51 6.79 17.10
N PHE A 340 -10.50 5.95 16.83
CA PHE A 340 -9.74 5.99 15.58
C PHE A 340 -10.68 5.80 14.37
N ALA A 341 -11.53 4.78 14.39
CA ALA A 341 -12.47 4.47 13.32
C ALA A 341 -13.44 5.64 13.07
N LYS A 342 -13.95 6.26 14.14
CA LYS A 342 -14.78 7.48 14.05
C LYS A 342 -14.03 8.60 13.32
N LYS A 343 -12.77 8.85 13.69
CA LYS A 343 -11.97 9.93 13.10
C LYS A 343 -11.63 9.70 11.64
N ILE A 344 -11.21 8.49 11.27
CA ILE A 344 -10.87 8.21 9.87
C ILE A 344 -12.13 8.20 8.98
N LYS A 345 -13.25 7.67 9.48
CA LYS A 345 -14.54 7.72 8.77
C LYS A 345 -15.06 9.15 8.63
N PHE A 346 -14.80 10.04 9.61
CA PHE A 346 -15.12 11.45 9.47
C PHE A 346 -14.37 12.05 8.26
N GLN A 347 -13.05 11.91 8.22
CA GLN A 347 -12.22 12.42 7.11
C GLN A 347 -12.64 11.87 5.74
N LEU A 348 -13.02 10.60 5.67
CA LEU A 348 -13.56 9.98 4.45
C LEU A 348 -14.91 10.55 4.06
N ASN A 349 -15.90 10.47 4.95
CA ASN A 349 -17.28 10.82 4.63
C ASN A 349 -17.48 12.31 4.37
N THR A 350 -16.79 13.20 5.08
CA THR A 350 -16.91 14.65 4.82
C THR A 350 -16.37 15.04 3.46
N GLN A 351 -15.58 14.17 2.81
CA GLN A 351 -14.97 14.43 1.50
C GLN A 351 -15.62 13.61 0.36
N GLY A 352 -16.72 12.91 0.62
CA GLY A 352 -17.47 12.13 -0.39
C GLY A 352 -17.06 10.67 -0.52
N PHE A 353 -16.15 10.16 0.32
CA PHE A 353 -15.75 8.76 0.33
C PHE A 353 -16.65 7.94 1.26
N HIS A 354 -17.76 7.42 0.72
CA HIS A 354 -18.81 6.75 1.52
C HIS A 354 -18.76 5.22 1.53
N ARG A 355 -17.99 4.59 0.64
CA ARG A 355 -17.87 3.12 0.57
C ARG A 355 -16.81 2.63 1.56
N ILE A 356 -17.26 2.31 2.77
CA ILE A 356 -16.39 1.90 3.87
C ILE A 356 -16.90 0.58 4.47
N ALA A 357 -16.08 -0.47 4.38
CA ALA A 357 -16.25 -1.71 5.12
C ALA A 357 -15.50 -1.59 6.47
N ASP A 358 -16.22 -1.14 7.51
CA ASP A 358 -15.69 -1.00 8.86
C ASP A 358 -15.90 -2.29 9.65
N PHE A 359 -14.80 -3.01 9.91
CA PHE A 359 -14.78 -4.25 10.66
C PHE A 359 -14.25 -4.09 12.08
N THR A 360 -14.06 -2.86 12.57
CA THR A 360 -13.49 -2.61 13.91
C THR A 360 -14.33 -3.20 15.05
N HIS A 361 -15.65 -3.38 14.83
CA HIS A 361 -16.57 -4.05 15.76
C HIS A 361 -16.49 -5.59 15.72
N GLN A 362 -15.75 -6.18 14.78
CA GLN A 362 -15.62 -7.63 14.62
C GLN A 362 -14.41 -8.21 15.40
N ALA A 363 -13.86 -7.45 16.35
CA ALA A 363 -12.67 -7.82 17.11
C ALA A 363 -12.80 -9.14 17.90
N ASN A 364 -14.01 -9.48 18.37
CA ASN A 364 -14.30 -10.73 19.09
C ASN A 364 -14.67 -11.90 18.17
N GLN A 365 -14.78 -11.70 16.85
CA GLN A 365 -15.20 -12.78 15.96
C GLN A 365 -14.08 -13.82 15.83
N PRO A 366 -14.35 -15.09 16.16
CA PRO A 366 -13.32 -16.13 16.06
C PRO A 366 -12.78 -16.24 14.65
N TYR A 367 -11.46 -16.34 14.52
CA TYR A 367 -10.77 -16.54 13.23
C TYR A 367 -10.96 -15.40 12.21
N PHE A 368 -11.42 -14.23 12.65
CA PHE A 368 -11.51 -13.03 11.81
C PHE A 368 -10.12 -12.50 11.45
N MET A 369 -9.18 -12.59 12.40
CA MET A 369 -7.78 -12.20 12.23
C MET A 369 -6.90 -13.46 12.09
N GLU A 370 -5.87 -13.41 11.23
CA GLU A 370 -4.86 -14.48 11.15
C GLU A 370 -3.89 -14.39 12.34
N ASP A 371 -3.57 -13.16 12.73
CA ASP A 371 -2.66 -12.84 13.82
C ASP A 371 -3.17 -11.64 14.64
N THR A 372 -2.26 -10.85 15.19
CA THR A 372 -2.61 -9.73 16.07
C THR A 372 -3.34 -8.61 15.32
N ILE A 373 -3.05 -8.40 14.04
CA ILE A 373 -3.46 -7.19 13.30
C ILE A 373 -3.87 -7.42 11.84
N HIS A 374 -3.56 -8.58 11.24
CA HIS A 374 -3.91 -8.85 9.85
C HIS A 374 -5.21 -9.66 9.71
N LEU A 375 -6.06 -9.28 8.74
CA LEU A 375 -7.23 -10.06 8.36
C LEU A 375 -6.84 -11.51 8.05
N GLY A 376 -7.65 -12.43 8.55
CA GLY A 376 -7.48 -13.87 8.38
C GLY A 376 -8.66 -14.50 7.66
N TRP A 377 -8.98 -15.75 8.00
CA TRP A 377 -9.93 -16.58 7.25
C TRP A 377 -11.33 -15.94 7.17
N LYS A 378 -12.00 -15.72 8.31
CA LYS A 378 -13.34 -15.10 8.31
C LYS A 378 -13.29 -13.61 7.96
N GLY A 379 -12.20 -12.92 8.28
CA GLY A 379 -12.03 -11.50 7.99
C GLY A 379 -11.95 -11.22 6.49
N TRP A 380 -11.19 -12.03 5.74
CA TRP A 380 -11.14 -11.91 4.29
C TRP A 380 -12.45 -12.31 3.62
N LEU A 381 -13.14 -13.33 4.13
CA LEU A 381 -14.47 -13.69 3.62
C LEU A 381 -15.50 -12.57 3.86
N ALA A 382 -15.45 -11.91 5.01
CA ALA A 382 -16.29 -10.74 5.30
C ALA A 382 -15.93 -9.55 4.39
N ALA A 383 -14.64 -9.29 4.18
CA ALA A 383 -14.18 -8.29 3.22
C ALA A 383 -14.68 -8.59 1.80
N ASP A 384 -14.68 -9.86 1.41
CA ASP A 384 -15.16 -10.31 0.10
C ASP A 384 -16.63 -9.98 -0.15
N GLN A 385 -17.48 -10.01 0.88
CA GLN A 385 -18.89 -9.60 0.79
C GLN A 385 -19.07 -8.12 0.41
N HIS A 386 -18.04 -7.29 0.60
CA HIS A 386 -18.01 -5.90 0.15
C HIS A 386 -17.22 -5.73 -1.16
N ILE A 387 -16.07 -6.40 -1.28
CA ILE A 387 -15.17 -6.31 -2.43
C ILE A 387 -15.87 -6.83 -3.69
N GLN A 388 -16.47 -8.02 -3.65
CA GLN A 388 -17.08 -8.63 -4.82
C GLN A 388 -18.18 -7.75 -5.44
N PRO A 389 -19.25 -7.37 -4.71
CA PRO A 389 -20.29 -6.53 -5.31
C PRO A 389 -19.77 -5.15 -5.72
N PHE A 390 -18.79 -4.58 -5.00
CA PHE A 390 -18.17 -3.32 -5.39
C PHE A 390 -17.47 -3.43 -6.75
N LEU A 391 -16.72 -4.51 -7.00
CA LEU A 391 -15.94 -4.68 -8.22
C LEU A 391 -16.78 -5.20 -9.39
N GLU A 392 -17.74 -6.08 -9.15
CA GLU A 392 -18.54 -6.73 -10.20
C GLU A 392 -19.75 -5.92 -10.66
N ASN A 393 -20.35 -5.11 -9.77
CA ASN A 393 -21.53 -4.31 -10.11
C ASN A 393 -21.16 -2.87 -10.49
N ASP A 394 -22.00 -2.24 -11.28
CA ASP A 394 -21.90 -0.80 -11.53
C ASP A 394 -22.04 -0.01 -10.22
N GLN A 395 -21.23 1.03 -10.09
CA GLN A 395 -21.20 1.89 -8.91
C GLN A 395 -21.72 3.27 -9.29
N SER A 396 -22.47 3.90 -8.39
CA SER A 396 -22.74 5.33 -8.51
C SER A 396 -21.44 6.12 -8.53
N THR A 397 -21.33 7.11 -9.40
CA THR A 397 -20.14 7.97 -9.41
C THR A 397 -20.06 8.76 -8.12
N SER A 398 -18.90 8.72 -7.47
CA SER A 398 -18.64 9.50 -6.26
C SER A 398 -18.34 10.96 -6.62
N HIS A 399 -18.83 11.88 -5.81
CA HIS A 399 -18.53 13.30 -5.93
C HIS A 399 -17.68 13.73 -4.74
N TYR A 400 -16.40 14.00 -5.00
CA TYR A 400 -15.44 14.34 -3.96
C TYR A 400 -15.39 15.84 -3.70
N GLN A 401 -15.34 16.19 -2.41
CA GLN A 401 -15.17 17.57 -1.92
C GLN A 401 -14.00 17.59 -0.95
N LEU A 402 -12.80 17.78 -1.48
CA LEU A 402 -11.58 17.72 -0.70
C LEU A 402 -11.42 18.96 0.19
N ASP A 403 -10.88 18.75 1.39
CA ASP A 403 -10.58 19.82 2.34
C ASP A 403 -9.11 19.78 2.77
N ASP A 404 -8.35 20.80 2.35
CA ASP A 404 -6.93 20.93 2.67
C ASP A 404 -6.66 21.06 4.19
N SER A 405 -7.68 21.35 5.00
CA SER A 405 -7.56 21.40 6.46
C SER A 405 -7.11 20.07 7.06
N PHE A 406 -7.34 18.95 6.35
CA PHE A 406 -6.86 17.62 6.73
C PHE A 406 -5.33 17.44 6.61
N TYR A 407 -4.62 18.35 5.93
CA TYR A 407 -3.14 18.42 5.97
C TYR A 407 -2.57 19.13 7.21
N SER A 408 -3.44 19.70 8.05
CA SER A 408 -3.01 20.53 9.19
C SER A 408 -2.57 19.70 10.39
N LYS A 409 -1.64 20.25 11.18
CA LYS A 409 -1.31 19.70 12.51
C LYS A 409 -2.51 19.71 13.46
N ALA A 410 -3.50 20.59 13.24
CA ALA A 410 -4.71 20.62 14.03
C ALA A 410 -5.52 19.33 13.81
N TRP A 411 -5.72 18.92 12.56
CA TRP A 411 -6.37 17.63 12.24
C TRP A 411 -5.59 16.43 12.80
N GLN A 412 -4.27 16.40 12.61
CA GLN A 412 -3.42 15.34 13.16
C GLN A 412 -3.59 15.15 14.67
N LYS A 413 -3.86 16.25 15.41
CA LYS A 413 -4.05 16.27 16.87
C LYS A 413 -5.52 16.38 17.31
N GLN A 414 -6.47 16.37 16.38
CA GLN A 414 -7.90 16.51 16.65
C GLN A 414 -8.41 15.31 17.45
N SER A 415 -9.10 15.56 18.58
CA SER A 415 -9.76 14.49 19.33
C SER A 415 -11.03 14.02 18.60
N PRO A 416 -11.24 12.69 18.44
CA PRO A 416 -12.43 12.13 17.83
C PRO A 416 -13.75 12.48 18.56
N ASP A 417 -13.69 12.75 19.86
CA ASP A 417 -14.88 13.05 20.69
C ASP A 417 -15.54 14.38 20.31
N GLN A 418 -14.76 15.30 19.75
CA GLN A 418 -15.23 16.62 19.32
C GLN A 418 -15.78 16.60 17.88
N LEU A 419 -15.65 15.47 17.18
CA LEU A 419 -16.20 15.32 15.84
C LEU A 419 -17.71 15.10 15.92
N LYS A 420 -18.44 15.91 15.15
CA LYS A 420 -19.87 15.73 14.94
C LYS A 420 -20.11 14.48 14.08
N ASP A 421 -21.20 13.79 14.34
CA ASP A 421 -21.61 12.66 13.50
C ASP A 421 -21.94 13.17 12.09
N VAL A 422 -21.31 12.56 11.09
CA VAL A 422 -21.60 12.84 9.69
C VAL A 422 -22.83 12.04 9.32
N GLN A 423 -23.96 12.71 9.08
CA GLN A 423 -25.12 12.05 8.50
C GLN A 423 -24.79 11.71 7.05
N VAL A 424 -24.35 10.47 6.81
CA VAL A 424 -24.27 9.92 5.45
C VAL A 424 -25.70 9.71 4.99
N LYS A 425 -26.19 10.56 4.09
CA LYS A 425 -27.43 10.26 3.37
C LYS A 425 -27.15 9.01 2.55
N GLN A 426 -27.78 7.90 2.91
CA GLN A 426 -27.80 6.72 2.04
C GLN A 426 -28.39 7.18 0.70
N GLN A 427 -27.58 7.11 -0.35
CA GLN A 427 -28.04 7.26 -1.74
C GLN A 427 -28.36 5.89 -2.30
#